data_AF-A0A8H2RTQ3-F1
#
_entry.id   AF-A0A8H2RTQ3-F1
#
_cell.length_a   1.000
_cell.length_b   1.000
_cell.length_c   1.000
_cell.angle_alpha   90.00
_cell.angle_beta   90.00
_cell.angle_gamma   90.00
#
_symmetry.space_group_name_H-M   'P 1'
#
loop_
_entity.id
_entity.type
_entity.pdbx_description
1 polymer ?
#
loop_
_entity_poly.entity_id
_entity_poly.type
_entity_poly.pdbx_seq_one_letter_code
_entity_poly.pdbx_strand_id
1 'polypeptide(L)'
;MPKRPLNTGSVASLPCVCSLHPGWVVALLGVSVLPSQLRAEGFIEDSHANLTLRNYYIDREYQDGGAKTAAREWAQGFIMGMESGFTEGTVGFGLDVRGLLGVKLDSAPDRSGTELLPVSASDKRAADDYSRLAPTAKLRFAQTTIKSGDVSIFLPFALASPSRLLPQTFRGTTLSSRDFDGLTLNTGYIDRINKRDSTDYQVMTIASPNRRFNGAATTSHLVWLGGDYQVNKDLSLRAYHAEVADLYQQDTLALLHNLPLGEGVFTSDLRSFFSREDGSAKAGEVDNRNLSALFGYRFGGHRVSLGYMHSSGDTATPYISGTELMGMSELTMASDFLNAKERTWQAIYDYDFVASGVPGLKGRLRYVRGDNIELAAFNAEDRKEREFQMELGYVIQSGPLKNVGLLARKAIYRNDFPSGTAFRDENQTRFLVLYTLPIW
;
A
#
# COMPACT_ATOMS: atom_id res chain seq x y z
N MET A 1 18.48 61.13 7.57
CA MET A 1 18.48 60.01 6.61
C MET A 1 19.89 59.46 6.53
N PRO A 2 20.12 58.23 7.02
CA PRO A 2 20.43 57.16 6.06
C PRO A 2 19.88 55.75 6.43
N LYS A 3 19.40 55.08 5.37
CA LYS A 3 19.49 53.66 5.00
C LYS A 3 19.31 52.56 6.08
N ARG A 4 18.14 51.90 6.03
CA ARG A 4 17.89 50.53 6.52
C ARG A 4 18.77 49.50 5.76
N PRO A 5 19.28 48.45 6.41
CA PRO A 5 19.69 47.24 5.70
C PRO A 5 18.50 46.28 5.51
N LEU A 6 18.44 45.69 4.31
CA LEU A 6 17.49 44.66 3.92
C LEU A 6 17.80 43.32 4.60
N ASN A 7 16.73 42.64 5.01
CA ASN A 7 16.67 41.22 5.32
C ASN A 7 17.26 40.40 4.17
N THR A 8 18.22 39.53 4.48
CA THR A 8 18.56 38.38 3.65
C THR A 8 17.79 37.18 4.19
N GLY A 9 16.67 36.87 3.54
CA GLY A 9 15.87 35.69 3.82
C GLY A 9 16.67 34.43 3.50
N SER A 10 16.78 33.53 4.47
CA SER A 10 17.22 32.17 4.27
C SER A 10 16.21 31.44 3.40
N VAL A 11 16.58 31.16 2.15
CA VAL A 11 15.82 30.26 1.26
C VAL A 11 15.92 28.86 1.88
N ALA A 12 14.89 28.46 2.61
CA ALA A 12 14.73 27.10 3.10
C ALA A 12 14.42 26.20 1.89
N SER A 13 15.42 25.43 1.46
CA SER A 13 15.24 24.39 0.45
C SER A 13 14.27 23.32 0.96
N LEU A 14 13.05 23.32 0.42
CA LEU A 14 12.05 22.26 0.64
C LEU A 14 12.61 20.90 0.14
N PRO A 15 12.59 19.83 0.95
CA PRO A 15 12.99 18.51 0.48
C PRO A 15 11.92 17.92 -0.43
N CYS A 16 12.31 17.65 -1.68
CA CYS A 16 11.53 16.97 -2.70
C CYS A 16 11.23 15.52 -2.24
N VAL A 17 9.95 15.21 -2.00
CA VAL A 17 9.46 13.88 -1.58
C VAL A 17 9.47 12.93 -2.79
N CYS A 18 10.59 12.24 -3.00
CA CYS A 18 10.66 11.07 -3.87
C CYS A 18 10.61 9.81 -2.99
N SER A 19 9.45 9.17 -2.89
CA SER A 19 9.30 7.90 -2.14
C SER A 19 8.89 6.75 -3.06
N LEU A 20 9.90 6.09 -3.62
CA LEU A 20 9.85 4.68 -4.01
C LEU A 20 10.25 3.85 -2.78
N HIS A 21 9.29 3.44 -1.94
CA HIS A 21 9.60 2.59 -0.79
C HIS A 21 8.57 1.46 -0.61
N PRO A 22 8.73 0.30 -1.25
CA PRO A 22 7.86 -0.86 -1.06
C PRO A 22 8.29 -1.75 0.12
N GLY A 23 8.89 -1.18 1.17
CA GLY A 23 9.39 -1.99 2.30
C GLY A 23 9.51 -1.30 3.65
N TRP A 24 9.06 -0.05 3.76
CA TRP A 24 9.27 0.81 4.95
C TRP A 24 8.07 1.72 5.22
N VAL A 25 6.84 1.25 4.95
CA VAL A 25 5.59 1.96 5.27
C VAL A 25 5.37 2.10 6.80
N VAL A 26 6.25 1.53 7.64
CA VAL A 26 6.11 1.53 9.11
C VAL A 26 7.21 2.31 9.86
N ALA A 27 8.06 3.13 9.22
CA ALA A 27 9.10 3.85 9.99
C ALA A 27 9.42 5.30 9.59
N LEU A 28 8.42 6.11 9.21
CA LEU A 28 8.53 7.57 9.22
C LEU A 28 7.20 8.24 9.64
N LEU A 29 6.83 8.10 10.91
CA LEU A 29 5.85 8.96 11.60
C LEU A 29 6.52 9.89 12.63
N GLY A 30 7.74 10.34 12.34
CA GLY A 30 8.54 11.12 13.28
C GLY A 30 9.38 12.21 12.62
N VAL A 31 8.74 13.12 11.89
CA VAL A 31 9.27 14.48 11.79
C VAL A 31 8.42 15.34 12.71
N SER A 32 8.96 15.62 13.89
CA SER A 32 8.51 16.69 14.77
C SER A 32 8.70 18.01 14.04
N VAL A 33 7.71 18.38 13.22
CA VAL A 33 7.50 19.78 12.86
C VAL A 33 6.89 20.40 14.10
N LEU A 34 7.70 21.17 14.84
CA LEU A 34 7.20 22.12 15.84
C LEU A 34 6.00 22.85 15.22
N PRO A 35 4.92 23.12 15.97
CA PRO A 35 3.83 23.93 15.44
C PRO A 35 4.34 25.36 15.26
N SER A 36 4.98 25.64 14.13
CA SER A 36 4.83 26.93 13.52
C SER A 36 3.34 27.06 13.29
N GLN A 37 2.74 28.06 13.93
CA GLN A 37 1.48 28.64 13.48
C GLN A 37 1.72 29.15 12.05
N LEU A 38 1.82 28.24 11.08
CA LEU A 38 1.78 28.54 9.67
C LEU A 38 0.35 29.02 9.47
N ARG A 39 0.19 30.35 9.44
CA ARG A 39 -0.92 30.93 8.72
C ARG A 39 -0.89 30.27 7.35
N ALA A 40 -1.99 29.63 6.96
CA ALA A 40 -2.13 29.23 5.57
C ALA A 40 -1.87 30.48 4.74
N GLU A 41 -0.88 30.47 3.85
CA GLU A 41 -0.63 31.62 2.97
C GLU A 41 -1.80 31.80 2.00
N GLY A 42 -2.58 30.73 1.77
CA GLY A 42 -3.85 30.78 1.07
C GLY A 42 -4.07 29.58 0.16
N PHE A 43 -5.18 29.61 -0.59
CA PHE A 43 -5.59 28.48 -1.45
C PHE A 43 -4.60 28.23 -2.60
N ILE A 44 -3.99 29.29 -3.15
CA ILE A 44 -3.04 29.18 -4.27
C ILE A 44 -1.61 29.22 -3.76
N GLU A 45 -1.36 30.02 -2.73
CA GLU A 45 -0.05 30.30 -2.16
C GLU A 45 0.57 29.06 -1.54
N ASP A 46 -0.23 28.24 -0.84
CA ASP A 46 0.20 26.93 -0.31
C ASP A 46 -0.07 25.78 -1.29
N SER A 47 -0.45 26.07 -2.54
CA SER A 47 -0.70 25.01 -3.52
C SER A 47 0.61 24.43 -4.02
N HIS A 48 0.58 23.14 -4.34
CA HIS A 48 1.70 22.44 -4.95
C HIS A 48 1.20 21.44 -5.97
N ALA A 49 2.03 21.16 -6.96
CA ALA A 49 1.74 20.09 -7.91
C ALA A 49 2.96 19.28 -8.27
N ASN A 50 2.72 18.02 -8.57
CA ASN A 50 3.73 17.09 -9.03
C ASN A 50 3.21 16.26 -10.22
N LEU A 51 4.13 15.92 -11.11
CA LEU A 51 3.91 14.90 -12.13
C LEU A 51 4.85 13.74 -11.86
N THR A 52 4.26 12.58 -11.59
CA THR A 52 5.00 11.32 -11.46
C THR A 52 4.90 10.54 -12.76
N LEU A 53 6.07 10.27 -13.36
CA LEU A 53 6.25 9.38 -14.50
C LEU A 53 6.61 7.99 -13.99
N ARG A 54 5.86 6.98 -14.42
CA ARG A 54 6.06 5.58 -14.01
C ARG A 54 6.14 4.65 -15.21
N ASN A 55 7.33 4.14 -15.53
CA ASN A 55 7.48 3.09 -16.52
C ASN A 55 7.52 1.74 -15.81
N TYR A 56 6.62 0.80 -16.15
CA TYR A 56 6.46 -0.44 -15.41
C TYR A 56 6.33 -1.64 -16.34
N TYR A 57 7.30 -2.54 -16.26
CA TYR A 57 7.26 -3.87 -16.86
C TYR A 57 6.99 -4.94 -15.80
N ILE A 58 6.03 -5.83 -16.06
CA ILE A 58 5.78 -7.03 -15.26
C ILE A 58 5.83 -8.23 -16.19
N ASP A 59 6.53 -9.28 -15.76
CA ASP A 59 6.53 -10.60 -16.39
C ASP A 59 6.33 -11.68 -15.33
N ARG A 60 5.18 -12.33 -15.35
CA ARG A 60 4.83 -13.46 -14.51
C ARG A 60 4.77 -14.70 -15.38
N GLU A 61 5.77 -15.55 -15.26
CA GLU A 61 5.84 -16.83 -15.97
C GLU A 61 5.32 -17.95 -15.08
N TYR A 62 4.19 -18.55 -15.46
CA TYR A 62 3.60 -19.69 -14.75
C TYR A 62 4.39 -20.97 -15.08
N GLN A 63 4.60 -21.80 -14.06
CA GLN A 63 5.44 -23.01 -14.13
C GLN A 63 4.61 -24.30 -14.15
N ASP A 64 3.30 -24.18 -14.28
CA ASP A 64 2.36 -25.30 -14.40
C ASP A 64 1.88 -25.45 -15.86
N GLY A 65 1.13 -26.53 -16.13
CA GLY A 65 0.57 -26.83 -17.45
C GLY A 65 -0.74 -26.08 -17.79
N GLY A 66 -1.07 -25.00 -17.11
CA GLY A 66 -2.32 -24.26 -17.31
C GLY A 66 -2.40 -23.53 -18.66
N ALA A 67 -3.63 -23.22 -19.11
CA ALA A 67 -3.89 -22.62 -20.42
C ALA A 67 -3.18 -21.28 -20.67
N LYS A 68 -2.87 -20.55 -19.60
CA LYS A 68 -2.12 -19.29 -19.65
C LYS A 68 -0.73 -19.49 -19.07
N THR A 69 0.30 -19.39 -19.91
CA THR A 69 1.69 -19.63 -19.53
C THR A 69 2.39 -18.38 -18.97
N ALA A 70 1.89 -17.18 -19.26
CA ALA A 70 2.40 -15.95 -18.66
C ALA A 70 1.32 -14.86 -18.50
N ALA A 71 1.56 -13.92 -17.60
CA ALA A 71 0.98 -12.58 -17.63
C ALA A 71 2.13 -11.57 -17.71
N ARG A 72 2.22 -10.85 -18.83
CA ARG A 72 3.35 -10.01 -19.19
C ARG A 72 2.88 -8.76 -19.91
N GLU A 73 3.12 -7.60 -19.31
CA GLU A 73 2.72 -6.30 -19.84
C GLU A 73 3.78 -5.24 -19.53
N TRP A 74 3.87 -4.26 -20.42
CA TRP A 74 4.70 -3.08 -20.27
C TRP A 74 3.85 -1.84 -20.48
N ALA A 75 3.90 -0.89 -19.55
CA ALA A 75 3.11 0.32 -19.62
C ALA A 75 3.83 1.55 -19.06
N GLN A 76 3.37 2.72 -19.49
CA GLN A 76 3.79 4.03 -19.01
C GLN A 76 2.63 4.72 -18.29
N GLY A 77 2.86 5.19 -17.07
CA GLY A 77 1.91 5.93 -16.25
C GLY A 77 2.32 7.39 -16.09
N PHE A 78 1.32 8.25 -16.05
CA PHE A 78 1.41 9.67 -15.75
C PHE A 78 0.43 9.97 -14.62
N ILE A 79 0.95 10.43 -13.48
CA ILE A 79 0.19 10.69 -12.27
C ILE A 79 0.42 12.15 -11.91
N MET A 80 -0.53 13.01 -12.26
CA MET A 80 -0.54 14.42 -11.90
C MET A 80 -1.29 14.59 -10.57
N GLY A 81 -0.61 15.04 -9.53
CA GLY A 81 -1.23 15.49 -8.29
C GLY A 81 -1.22 17.01 -8.22
N MET A 82 -2.38 17.62 -8.00
CA MET A 82 -2.54 19.06 -7.75
C MET A 82 -3.27 19.22 -6.43
N GLU A 83 -2.63 19.82 -5.45
CA GLU A 83 -3.21 20.06 -4.14
C GLU A 83 -3.19 21.56 -3.87
N SER A 84 -4.36 22.16 -3.64
CA SER A 84 -4.44 23.54 -3.18
C SER A 84 -3.96 23.69 -1.72
N GLY A 85 -3.77 24.91 -1.28
CA GLY A 85 -3.75 25.23 0.14
C GLY A 85 -5.12 25.12 0.80
N PHE A 86 -5.28 25.85 1.90
CA PHE A 86 -6.59 26.11 2.50
C PHE A 86 -6.88 27.61 2.45
N THR A 87 -8.12 27.99 2.18
CA THR A 87 -8.56 29.39 2.33
C THR A 87 -8.33 29.88 3.75
N GLU A 88 -8.02 31.17 3.90
CA GLU A 88 -7.90 31.80 5.21
C GLU A 88 -9.24 31.75 5.99
N GLY A 89 -9.14 31.64 7.32
CA GLY A 89 -10.29 31.66 8.23
C GLY A 89 -10.26 30.53 9.26
N THR A 90 -11.25 30.52 10.15
CA THR A 90 -11.43 29.46 11.16
C THR A 90 -11.66 28.09 10.52
N VAL A 91 -12.38 28.07 9.40
CA VAL A 91 -12.62 26.90 8.57
C VAL A 91 -12.00 27.17 7.21
N GLY A 92 -10.94 26.43 6.90
CA GLY A 92 -10.26 26.52 5.61
C GLY A 92 -10.83 25.51 4.62
N PHE A 93 -11.06 25.94 3.38
CA PHE A 93 -11.51 25.10 2.28
C PHE A 93 -10.39 24.89 1.27
N GLY A 94 -10.36 23.72 0.66
CA GLY A 94 -9.41 23.37 -0.38
C GLY A 94 -10.01 22.38 -1.38
N LEU A 95 -9.29 22.20 -2.48
CA LEU A 95 -9.55 21.23 -3.53
C LEU A 95 -8.24 20.53 -3.93
N ASP A 96 -8.27 19.21 -3.96
CA ASP A 96 -7.23 18.39 -4.57
C ASP A 96 -7.76 17.79 -5.87
N VAL A 97 -6.89 17.58 -6.85
CA VAL A 97 -7.21 16.92 -8.12
C VAL A 97 -6.08 15.98 -8.50
N ARG A 98 -6.43 14.74 -8.83
CA ARG A 98 -5.52 13.78 -9.45
C ARG A 98 -5.91 13.53 -10.90
N GLY A 99 -4.97 13.77 -11.82
CA GLY A 99 -5.05 13.36 -13.21
C GLY A 99 -4.23 12.10 -13.42
N LEU A 100 -4.84 11.05 -13.97
CA LEU A 100 -4.22 9.74 -14.08
C LEU A 100 -4.36 9.22 -15.50
N LEU A 101 -3.25 8.82 -16.11
CA LEU A 101 -3.19 8.27 -17.47
C LEU A 101 -2.22 7.09 -17.49
N GLY A 102 -2.67 5.96 -18.03
CA GLY A 102 -1.84 4.80 -18.34
C GLY A 102 -1.85 4.54 -19.84
N VAL A 103 -0.69 4.22 -20.41
CA VAL A 103 -0.49 3.95 -21.84
C VAL A 103 0.23 2.62 -21.99
N LYS A 104 -0.31 1.72 -22.80
CA LYS A 104 0.29 0.43 -23.13
C LYS A 104 1.52 0.61 -24.01
N LEU A 105 2.58 -0.12 -23.68
CA LEU A 105 3.78 -0.26 -24.51
C LEU A 105 3.88 -1.68 -25.11
N ASP A 106 3.54 -2.71 -24.34
CA ASP A 106 3.40 -4.10 -24.82
C ASP A 106 2.34 -4.85 -24.02
N SER A 107 1.48 -5.60 -24.72
CA SER A 107 0.57 -6.61 -24.18
C SER A 107 0.02 -7.43 -25.36
N ALA A 108 -0.44 -8.65 -25.10
CA ALA A 108 -1.18 -9.46 -26.06
C ALA A 108 -2.27 -10.29 -25.35
N PRO A 109 -3.34 -10.74 -26.05
CA PRO A 109 -4.47 -11.43 -25.42
C PRO A 109 -4.12 -12.63 -24.54
N ASP A 110 -3.09 -13.39 -24.93
CA ASP A 110 -2.59 -14.58 -24.24
C ASP A 110 -1.75 -14.26 -22.99
N ARG A 111 -1.21 -13.04 -22.90
CA ARG A 111 -0.34 -12.57 -21.81
C ARG A 111 -0.82 -11.31 -21.08
N SER A 112 -2.05 -10.84 -21.30
CA SER A 112 -2.60 -9.65 -20.65
C SER A 112 -2.87 -9.88 -19.15
N GLY A 113 -3.40 -8.89 -18.42
CA GLY A 113 -3.97 -9.12 -17.08
C GLY A 113 -2.93 -9.22 -15.97
N THR A 114 -1.90 -8.39 -16.06
CA THR A 114 -1.03 -8.06 -14.93
C THR A 114 -1.65 -7.00 -14.01
N GLU A 115 -2.78 -6.40 -14.43
CA GLU A 115 -3.44 -5.25 -13.81
C GLU A 115 -2.60 -3.95 -13.91
N LEU A 116 -1.66 -3.88 -14.87
CA LEU A 116 -1.11 -2.60 -15.32
C LEU A 116 -2.08 -1.87 -16.27
N LEU A 117 -2.93 -2.62 -16.96
CA LEU A 117 -3.85 -2.16 -18.00
C LEU A 117 -5.22 -2.82 -17.80
N PRO A 118 -6.33 -2.11 -18.07
CA PRO A 118 -7.65 -2.73 -18.14
C PRO A 118 -7.69 -3.79 -19.24
N VAL A 119 -8.33 -4.93 -18.97
CA VAL A 119 -8.44 -6.05 -19.92
C VAL A 119 -9.89 -6.30 -20.29
N SER A 120 -10.15 -6.35 -21.58
CA SER A 120 -11.46 -6.71 -22.14
C SER A 120 -11.85 -8.15 -21.77
N ALA A 121 -13.05 -8.32 -21.22
CA ALA A 121 -13.55 -9.63 -20.84
C ALA A 121 -13.82 -10.54 -22.05
N SER A 122 -14.16 -9.97 -23.22
CA SER A 122 -14.59 -10.71 -24.41
C SER A 122 -13.45 -11.28 -25.23
N ASP A 123 -12.38 -10.51 -25.45
CA ASP A 123 -11.27 -10.88 -26.33
C ASP A 123 -9.89 -10.85 -25.64
N LYS A 124 -9.87 -10.59 -24.33
CA LYS A 124 -8.66 -10.56 -23.48
C LYS A 124 -7.62 -9.53 -23.90
N ARG A 125 -7.96 -8.59 -24.80
CA ARG A 125 -7.06 -7.49 -25.17
C ARG A 125 -6.97 -6.47 -24.04
N ALA A 126 -5.75 -6.05 -23.73
CA ALA A 126 -5.51 -4.90 -22.88
C ALA A 126 -5.75 -3.60 -23.66
N ALA A 127 -6.40 -2.63 -23.02
CA ALA A 127 -6.59 -1.29 -23.57
C ALA A 127 -5.27 -0.65 -24.00
N ASP A 128 -5.30 0.16 -25.06
CA ASP A 128 -4.13 0.93 -25.51
C ASP A 128 -3.78 2.06 -24.53
N ASP A 129 -4.80 2.68 -23.94
CA ASP A 129 -4.67 3.67 -22.87
C ASP A 129 -5.91 3.66 -21.97
N TYR A 130 -5.77 4.25 -20.78
CA TYR A 130 -6.88 4.50 -19.88
C TYR A 130 -6.58 5.69 -18.99
N SER A 131 -7.60 6.48 -18.68
CA SER A 131 -7.42 7.69 -17.86
C SER A 131 -8.59 7.94 -16.93
N ARG A 132 -8.31 8.66 -15.85
CA ARG A 132 -9.32 9.11 -14.89
C ARG A 132 -8.92 10.45 -14.24
N LEU A 133 -9.92 11.26 -13.97
CA LEU A 133 -9.80 12.49 -13.19
C LEU A 133 -10.48 12.30 -11.84
N ALA A 134 -9.78 12.67 -10.77
CA ALA A 134 -10.12 12.31 -9.40
C ALA A 134 -10.07 13.55 -8.50
N PRO A 135 -11.18 14.30 -8.38
CA PRO A 135 -11.25 15.47 -7.51
C PRO A 135 -11.59 15.10 -6.06
N THR A 136 -11.08 15.89 -5.11
CA THR A 136 -11.32 15.75 -3.68
C THR A 136 -11.52 17.12 -3.06
N ALA A 137 -12.70 17.40 -2.52
CA ALA A 137 -12.91 18.58 -1.69
C ALA A 137 -12.27 18.33 -0.31
N LYS A 138 -11.62 19.34 0.26
CA LYS A 138 -11.05 19.27 1.61
C LYS A 138 -11.46 20.46 2.47
N LEU A 139 -11.65 20.20 3.76
CA LEU A 139 -11.94 21.18 4.79
C LEU A 139 -10.97 20.97 5.94
N ARG A 140 -10.50 22.06 6.55
CA ARG A 140 -9.68 22.02 7.76
C ARG A 140 -10.25 22.95 8.83
N PHE A 141 -10.35 22.41 10.05
CA PHE A 141 -10.63 23.16 11.27
C PHE A 141 -9.63 22.70 12.33
N ALA A 142 -8.88 23.62 12.92
CA ALA A 142 -7.74 23.29 13.80
C ALA A 142 -6.78 22.27 13.13
N GLN A 143 -6.45 21.17 13.81
CA GLN A 143 -5.66 20.07 13.24
C GLN A 143 -6.53 18.91 12.71
N THR A 144 -7.82 19.16 12.50
CA THR A 144 -8.76 18.22 11.88
C THR A 144 -8.95 18.54 10.40
N THR A 145 -8.75 17.53 9.55
CA THR A 145 -8.99 17.61 8.11
C THR A 145 -10.08 16.62 7.70
N ILE A 146 -11.04 17.09 6.92
CA ILE A 146 -12.06 16.27 6.24
C ILE A 146 -11.75 16.31 4.75
N LYS A 147 -11.75 15.15 4.09
CA LYS A 147 -11.64 15.02 2.63
C LYS A 147 -12.84 14.25 2.10
N SER A 148 -13.45 14.71 1.01
CA SER A 148 -14.60 14.05 0.37
C SER A 148 -14.47 14.05 -1.16
N GLY A 149 -14.78 12.93 -1.80
CA GLY A 149 -14.61 12.73 -3.25
C GLY A 149 -13.76 11.49 -3.53
N ASP A 150 -12.77 11.61 -4.42
CA ASP A 150 -11.77 10.57 -4.65
C ASP A 150 -10.74 10.59 -3.51
N VAL A 151 -10.71 9.56 -2.67
CA VAL A 151 -9.83 9.46 -1.50
C VAL A 151 -8.98 8.20 -1.57
N SER A 152 -7.91 8.14 -0.77
CA SER A 152 -7.07 6.95 -0.66
C SER A 152 -7.06 6.48 0.80
N ILE A 153 -7.10 5.17 1.01
CA ILE A 153 -7.03 4.58 2.34
C ILE A 153 -5.65 3.94 2.50
N PHE A 154 -4.92 4.34 3.54
CA PHE A 154 -3.62 3.79 3.91
C PHE A 154 -3.66 3.31 5.37
N LEU A 155 -4.63 2.43 5.66
CA LEU A 155 -4.94 1.93 7.00
C LEU A 155 -4.77 0.41 7.05
N PRO A 156 -4.58 -0.21 8.23
CA PRO A 156 -4.21 -1.61 8.29
C PRO A 156 -5.15 -2.58 7.59
N PHE A 157 -6.45 -2.36 7.75
CA PHE A 157 -7.52 -3.21 7.21
C PHE A 157 -7.79 -2.96 5.72
N ALA A 158 -7.31 -1.83 5.18
CA ALA A 158 -7.47 -1.47 3.77
C ALA A 158 -6.32 -0.57 3.31
N LEU A 159 -5.41 -1.15 2.53
CA LEU A 159 -4.34 -0.43 1.86
C LEU A 159 -4.70 -0.27 0.37
N ALA A 160 -4.82 0.98 -0.07
CA ALA A 160 -4.92 1.33 -1.48
C ALA A 160 -3.66 0.83 -2.20
N SER A 161 -3.83 -0.15 -3.08
CA SER A 161 -2.71 -0.87 -3.68
C SER A 161 -1.78 0.05 -4.47
N PRO A 162 -0.49 0.19 -4.07
CA PRO A 162 0.52 0.92 -4.85
C PRO A 162 1.21 0.02 -5.87
N SER A 163 0.82 -1.26 -5.95
CA SER A 163 1.62 -2.33 -6.56
C SER A 163 1.59 -2.40 -8.09
N ARG A 164 0.90 -1.48 -8.78
CA ARG A 164 0.71 -1.45 -10.25
C ARG A 164 0.95 -0.05 -10.84
N LEU A 165 0.46 0.20 -12.06
CA LEU A 165 0.74 1.41 -12.83
C LEU A 165 0.14 2.66 -12.19
N LEU A 166 -1.17 2.69 -12.03
CA LEU A 166 -1.91 3.81 -11.44
C LEU A 166 -2.40 3.46 -10.03
N PRO A 167 -2.53 4.46 -9.14
CA PRO A 167 -3.01 4.22 -7.80
C PRO A 167 -4.47 3.75 -7.81
N GLN A 168 -4.80 2.81 -6.93
CA GLN A 168 -6.18 2.53 -6.53
C GLN A 168 -6.72 3.67 -5.66
N THR A 169 -8.00 3.99 -5.80
CA THR A 169 -8.68 4.99 -4.95
C THR A 169 -10.09 4.56 -4.60
N PHE A 170 -10.75 5.36 -3.79
CA PHE A 170 -12.08 5.13 -3.27
C PHE A 170 -12.94 6.37 -3.42
N ARG A 171 -14.26 6.20 -3.44
CA ARG A 171 -15.21 7.31 -3.30
C ARG A 171 -15.74 7.33 -1.87
N GLY A 172 -15.73 8.51 -1.27
CA GLY A 172 -16.36 8.72 0.03
C GLY A 172 -15.74 9.88 0.78
N THR A 173 -15.81 9.81 2.11
CA THR A 173 -15.38 10.88 3.02
C THR A 173 -14.49 10.31 4.12
N THR A 174 -13.37 10.97 4.39
CA THR A 174 -12.45 10.64 5.47
C THR A 174 -12.24 11.84 6.38
N LEU A 175 -12.12 11.60 7.67
CA LEU A 175 -11.74 12.59 8.67
C LEU A 175 -10.48 12.10 9.39
N SER A 176 -9.50 12.99 9.52
CA SER A 176 -8.29 12.77 10.32
C SER A 176 -8.08 13.96 11.26
N SER A 177 -7.86 13.70 12.54
CA SER A 177 -7.64 14.72 13.57
C SER A 177 -6.36 14.46 14.34
N ARG A 178 -5.58 15.53 14.56
CA ARG A 178 -4.38 15.56 15.41
C ARG A 178 -4.52 16.56 16.56
N ASP A 179 -5.76 16.85 16.96
CA ASP A 179 -6.02 17.82 18.03
C ASP A 179 -5.64 17.32 19.43
N PHE A 180 -5.26 16.04 19.56
CA PHE A 180 -4.81 15.42 20.81
C PHE A 180 -3.34 15.01 20.71
N ASP A 181 -2.54 15.38 21.71
CA ASP A 181 -1.10 15.11 21.71
C ASP A 181 -0.78 13.62 21.57
N GLY A 182 0.06 13.31 20.57
CA GLY A 182 0.47 11.94 20.24
C GLY A 182 -0.60 11.09 19.55
N LEU A 183 -1.87 11.53 19.47
CA LEU A 183 -2.97 10.75 18.91
C LEU A 183 -3.42 11.31 17.56
N THR A 184 -3.37 10.48 16.51
CA THR A 184 -4.07 10.74 15.25
C THR A 184 -5.35 9.90 15.21
N LEU A 185 -6.51 10.56 15.35
CA LEU A 185 -7.81 9.92 15.18
C LEU A 185 -8.19 9.89 13.70
N ASN A 186 -8.75 8.78 13.25
CA ASN A 186 -9.14 8.55 11.86
C ASN A 186 -10.51 7.86 11.80
N THR A 187 -11.39 8.36 10.94
CA THR A 187 -12.68 7.74 10.61
C THR A 187 -13.04 8.03 9.15
N GLY A 188 -13.94 7.25 8.58
CA GLY A 188 -14.41 7.51 7.23
C GLY A 188 -15.57 6.62 6.83
N TYR A 189 -16.20 7.01 5.74
CA TYR A 189 -17.29 6.30 5.07
C TYR A 189 -16.97 6.23 3.58
N ILE A 190 -16.94 5.03 3.03
CA ILE A 190 -16.52 4.74 1.67
C ILE A 190 -17.57 3.89 0.99
N ASP A 191 -18.03 4.27 -0.19
CA ASP A 191 -19.12 3.56 -0.88
C ASP A 191 -18.68 2.88 -2.18
N ARG A 192 -17.58 3.32 -2.79
CA ARG A 192 -17.05 2.73 -4.02
C ARG A 192 -15.55 2.62 -4.03
N ILE A 193 -15.06 1.72 -4.87
CA ILE A 193 -13.64 1.53 -5.16
C ILE A 193 -13.37 1.78 -6.65
N ASN A 194 -12.29 2.46 -6.97
CA ASN A 194 -11.73 2.53 -8.31
C ASN A 194 -10.43 1.74 -8.33
N LYS A 195 -10.44 0.56 -8.97
CA LYS A 195 -9.31 -0.35 -9.00
C LYS A 195 -8.17 0.21 -9.86
N ARG A 196 -6.95 -0.25 -9.61
CA ARG A 196 -5.70 0.20 -10.26
C ARG A 196 -5.69 0.08 -11.79
N ASP A 197 -6.48 -0.85 -12.32
CA ASP A 197 -6.68 -1.16 -13.74
C ASP A 197 -8.10 -0.86 -14.22
N SER A 198 -8.75 0.16 -13.63
CA SER A 198 -10.06 0.64 -14.07
C SER A 198 -10.11 2.17 -14.24
N THR A 199 -11.15 2.64 -14.91
CA THR A 199 -11.48 4.07 -15.06
C THR A 199 -12.71 4.48 -14.23
N ASP A 200 -13.50 3.54 -13.73
CA ASP A 200 -14.77 3.78 -13.07
C ASP A 200 -14.83 3.37 -11.59
N TYR A 201 -15.78 3.96 -10.87
CA TYR A 201 -16.08 3.60 -9.48
C TYR A 201 -17.04 2.42 -9.42
N GLN A 202 -16.55 1.31 -8.85
CA GLN A 202 -17.24 0.04 -8.77
C GLN A 202 -17.76 -0.22 -7.36
N VAL A 203 -18.82 -1.04 -7.28
CA VAL A 203 -19.30 -1.57 -6.01
C VAL A 203 -18.20 -2.44 -5.38
N MET A 204 -18.00 -2.30 -4.08
CA MET A 204 -17.00 -3.07 -3.35
C MET A 204 -17.47 -4.50 -3.11
N THR A 205 -16.53 -5.44 -3.19
CA THR A 205 -16.75 -6.86 -2.89
C THR A 205 -15.64 -7.38 -1.96
N ILE A 206 -15.84 -8.54 -1.37
CA ILE A 206 -14.80 -9.25 -0.61
C ILE A 206 -13.80 -9.93 -1.57
N ALA A 207 -12.52 -9.93 -1.22
CA ALA A 207 -11.52 -10.70 -1.94
C ALA A 207 -11.77 -12.21 -1.74
N SER A 208 -11.76 -13.00 -2.82
CA SER A 208 -11.94 -14.45 -2.73
C SER A 208 -10.95 -15.25 -3.60
N PRO A 209 -9.62 -15.01 -3.44
CA PRO A 209 -8.65 -15.97 -3.97
C PRO A 209 -8.92 -17.35 -3.35
N ASN A 210 -8.65 -18.42 -4.11
CA ASN A 210 -8.92 -19.80 -3.70
C ASN A 210 -10.38 -20.07 -3.26
N ARG A 211 -11.34 -19.25 -3.70
CA ARG A 211 -12.77 -19.38 -3.33
C ARG A 211 -12.97 -19.40 -1.80
N ARG A 212 -12.16 -18.62 -1.06
CA ARG A 212 -12.22 -18.51 0.41
C ARG A 212 -13.58 -17.98 0.91
N PHE A 213 -14.25 -17.14 0.11
CA PHE A 213 -15.54 -16.51 0.43
C PHE A 213 -16.46 -16.44 -0.80
N ASN A 214 -17.71 -16.00 -0.62
CA ASN A 214 -18.57 -15.63 -1.74
C ASN A 214 -18.07 -14.34 -2.43
N GLY A 215 -17.20 -14.48 -3.44
CA GLY A 215 -16.59 -13.34 -4.14
C GLY A 215 -17.56 -12.47 -4.97
N ALA A 216 -18.80 -12.92 -5.17
CA ALA A 216 -19.87 -12.14 -5.80
C ALA A 216 -20.62 -11.25 -4.79
N ALA A 217 -20.39 -11.42 -3.50
CA ALA A 217 -21.03 -10.64 -2.45
C ALA A 217 -20.56 -9.18 -2.51
N THR A 218 -21.54 -8.27 -2.53
CA THR A 218 -21.33 -6.83 -2.58
C THR A 218 -21.67 -6.18 -1.23
N THR A 219 -20.99 -5.07 -0.94
CA THR A 219 -21.30 -4.21 0.20
C THR A 219 -21.81 -2.84 -0.28
N SER A 220 -22.62 -2.19 0.57
CA SER A 220 -23.03 -0.82 0.35
C SER A 220 -21.94 0.19 0.75
N HIS A 221 -21.15 -0.12 1.78
CA HIS A 221 -20.12 0.76 2.30
C HIS A 221 -19.08 0.07 3.20
N LEU A 222 -17.96 0.77 3.39
CA LEU A 222 -16.97 0.56 4.44
C LEU A 222 -17.03 1.77 5.38
N VAL A 223 -17.12 1.54 6.68
CA VAL A 223 -16.96 2.55 7.72
C VAL A 223 -15.89 2.12 8.72
N TRP A 224 -15.16 3.06 9.31
CA TRP A 224 -14.21 2.75 10.37
C TRP A 224 -14.09 3.86 11.41
N LEU A 225 -13.56 3.48 12.57
CA LEU A 225 -13.07 4.40 13.60
C LEU A 225 -11.81 3.83 14.22
N GLY A 226 -10.81 4.67 14.44
CA GLY A 226 -9.61 4.27 15.15
C GLY A 226 -8.58 5.37 15.24
N GLY A 227 -7.36 4.99 15.62
CA GLY A 227 -6.26 5.93 15.68
C GLY A 227 -4.90 5.30 15.87
N ASP A 228 -3.90 6.15 15.62
CA ASP A 228 -2.49 5.91 15.86
C ASP A 228 -2.06 6.72 17.08
N TYR A 229 -1.47 6.09 18.08
CA TYR A 229 -0.99 6.75 19.29
C TYR A 229 0.53 6.59 19.44
N GLN A 230 1.25 7.70 19.36
CA GLN A 230 2.68 7.80 19.65
C GLN A 230 2.86 7.94 21.16
N VAL A 231 3.13 6.83 21.84
CA VAL A 231 3.29 6.80 23.31
C VAL A 231 4.56 7.56 23.73
N ASN A 232 5.66 7.37 23.00
CA ASN A 232 6.92 8.07 23.15
C ASN A 232 7.75 7.93 21.85
N LYS A 233 9.00 8.40 21.81
CA LYS A 233 9.85 8.32 20.59
C LYS A 233 10.13 6.90 20.07
N ASP A 234 9.97 5.88 20.90
CA ASP A 234 10.36 4.50 20.62
C ASP A 234 9.13 3.57 20.44
N LEU A 235 7.96 3.95 20.95
CA LEU A 235 6.75 3.11 20.97
C LEU A 235 5.55 3.82 20.32
N SER A 236 4.94 3.16 19.34
CA SER A 236 3.62 3.52 18.79
C SER A 236 2.63 2.36 18.87
N LEU A 237 1.37 2.72 19.06
CA LEU A 237 0.23 1.82 19.13
C LEU A 237 -0.79 2.21 18.07
N ARG A 238 -1.55 1.23 17.59
CA ARG A 238 -2.61 1.43 16.61
C ARG A 238 -3.82 0.59 16.99
N ALA A 239 -5.01 1.17 16.92
CA ALA A 239 -6.26 0.46 17.13
C ALA A 239 -7.33 0.95 16.14
N TYR A 240 -8.00 0.02 15.46
CA TYR A 240 -9.08 0.32 14.51
C TYR A 240 -10.20 -0.70 14.60
N HIS A 241 -11.43 -0.23 14.44
CA HIS A 241 -12.60 -1.03 14.12
C HIS A 241 -13.09 -0.63 12.73
N ALA A 242 -13.28 -1.60 11.84
CA ALA A 242 -13.82 -1.39 10.50
C ALA A 242 -14.99 -2.32 10.24
N GLU A 243 -16.05 -1.81 9.62
CA GLU A 243 -17.22 -2.55 9.18
C GLU A 243 -17.33 -2.45 7.66
N VAL A 244 -17.40 -3.60 7.00
CA VAL A 244 -17.72 -3.73 5.58
C VAL A 244 -19.12 -4.31 5.51
N ALA A 245 -20.11 -3.42 5.41
CA ALA A 245 -21.51 -3.73 5.68
C ALA A 245 -21.99 -4.98 4.94
N ASP A 246 -22.68 -5.86 5.68
CA ASP A 246 -23.20 -7.17 5.23
C ASP A 246 -22.14 -8.21 4.83
N LEU A 247 -20.83 -7.92 4.93
CA LEU A 247 -19.76 -8.85 4.58
C LEU A 247 -19.00 -9.29 5.82
N TYR A 248 -18.29 -8.37 6.47
CA TYR A 248 -17.50 -8.65 7.66
C TYR A 248 -17.18 -7.37 8.43
N GLN A 249 -16.81 -7.53 9.68
CA GLN A 249 -16.19 -6.49 10.51
C GLN A 249 -14.80 -6.97 10.96
N GLN A 250 -13.88 -6.04 11.14
CA GLN A 250 -12.49 -6.33 11.47
C GLN A 250 -11.95 -5.34 12.51
N ASP A 251 -11.47 -5.89 13.63
CA ASP A 251 -10.71 -5.17 14.64
C ASP A 251 -9.21 -5.33 14.36
N THR A 252 -8.47 -4.23 14.34
CA THR A 252 -7.00 -4.23 14.24
C THR A 252 -6.38 -3.69 15.50
N LEU A 253 -5.37 -4.37 16.02
CA LEU A 253 -4.41 -3.83 16.97
C LEU A 253 -2.99 -3.98 16.42
N ALA A 254 -2.17 -2.95 16.58
CA ALA A 254 -0.75 -3.07 16.25
C ALA A 254 0.13 -2.28 17.23
N LEU A 255 1.37 -2.74 17.38
CA LEU A 255 2.41 -2.15 18.20
C LEU A 255 3.71 -2.16 17.42
N LEU A 256 4.38 -1.00 17.39
CA LEU A 256 5.74 -0.88 16.89
C LEU A 256 6.63 -0.33 17.99
N HIS A 257 7.70 -1.05 18.30
CA HIS A 257 8.69 -0.65 19.30
C HIS A 257 10.10 -0.69 18.71
N ASN A 258 10.86 0.41 18.87
CA ASN A 258 12.25 0.52 18.48
C ASN A 258 13.12 0.70 19.73
N LEU A 259 13.86 -0.34 20.09
CA LEU A 259 14.78 -0.36 21.23
C LEU A 259 16.21 -0.11 20.73
N PRO A 260 16.85 1.03 21.08
CA PRO A 260 18.29 1.17 20.92
C PRO A 260 19.01 0.07 21.72
N LEU A 261 19.82 -0.75 21.06
CA LEU A 261 20.50 -1.88 21.66
C LEU A 261 21.93 -1.99 21.11
N GLY A 262 22.90 -1.64 21.95
CA GLY A 262 24.30 -1.47 21.54
C GLY A 262 24.41 -0.35 20.49
N GLU A 263 25.13 -0.62 19.40
CA GLU A 263 25.28 0.29 18.27
C GLU A 263 24.13 0.19 17.24
N GLY A 264 23.12 -0.64 17.52
CA GLY A 264 22.01 -0.93 16.62
C GLY A 264 20.64 -0.57 17.22
N VAL A 265 19.61 -0.94 16.47
CA VAL A 265 18.21 -0.82 16.91
C VAL A 265 17.51 -2.16 16.71
N PHE A 266 16.94 -2.68 17.79
CA PHE A 266 16.03 -3.82 17.76
C PHE A 266 14.59 -3.33 17.59
N THR A 267 13.88 -3.85 16.59
CA THR A 267 12.48 -3.51 16.31
C THR A 267 11.58 -4.69 16.62
N SER A 268 10.48 -4.43 17.33
CA SER A 268 9.34 -5.35 17.48
C SER A 268 8.13 -4.76 16.76
N ASP A 269 7.60 -5.45 15.75
CA ASP A 269 6.37 -5.09 15.02
C ASP A 269 5.35 -6.21 15.24
N LEU A 270 4.31 -5.92 16.03
CA LEU A 270 3.25 -6.85 16.36
C LEU A 270 1.96 -6.34 15.73
N ARG A 271 1.26 -7.20 14.97
CA ARG A 271 -0.01 -6.85 14.32
C ARG A 271 -1.01 -7.97 14.50
N SER A 272 -2.26 -7.60 14.78
CA SER A 272 -3.37 -8.52 14.92
C SER A 272 -4.61 -8.02 14.20
N PHE A 273 -5.29 -8.93 13.50
CA PHE A 273 -6.59 -8.71 12.87
C PHE A 273 -7.57 -9.76 13.42
N PHE A 274 -8.72 -9.31 13.89
CA PHE A 274 -9.81 -10.15 14.36
C PHE A 274 -11.02 -9.87 13.48
N SER A 275 -11.50 -10.87 12.75
CA SER A 275 -12.58 -10.71 11.78
C SER A 275 -13.74 -11.65 12.10
N ARG A 276 -14.95 -11.12 11.99
CA ARG A 276 -16.20 -11.87 12.09
C ARG A 276 -17.18 -11.41 11.03
N GLU A 277 -18.21 -12.20 10.73
CA GLU A 277 -19.25 -11.78 9.79
C GLU A 277 -19.99 -10.54 10.30
N ASP A 278 -20.61 -9.82 9.36
CA ASP A 278 -21.40 -8.63 9.64
C ASP A 278 -22.76 -8.69 8.93
N GLY A 279 -23.78 -8.10 9.57
CA GLY A 279 -25.12 -7.92 9.01
C GLY A 279 -25.72 -9.22 8.46
N SER A 280 -26.09 -9.20 7.18
CA SER A 280 -26.66 -10.38 6.49
C SER A 280 -25.64 -11.44 6.05
N ALA A 281 -24.35 -11.30 6.40
CA ALA A 281 -23.29 -12.27 6.15
C ALA A 281 -23.22 -12.77 4.68
N LYS A 282 -23.37 -11.86 3.71
CA LYS A 282 -23.41 -12.18 2.27
C LYS A 282 -22.13 -12.85 1.76
N ALA A 283 -21.00 -12.63 2.45
CA ALA A 283 -19.72 -13.26 2.16
C ALA A 283 -19.66 -14.76 2.53
N GLY A 284 -20.63 -15.24 3.32
CA GLY A 284 -20.56 -16.51 4.04
C GLY A 284 -20.06 -16.30 5.47
N GLU A 285 -19.71 -17.40 6.13
CA GLU A 285 -19.03 -17.38 7.43
C GLU A 285 -17.71 -16.61 7.33
N VAL A 286 -17.42 -15.83 8.37
CA VAL A 286 -16.13 -15.18 8.58
C VAL A 286 -15.81 -15.39 10.05
N ASP A 287 -14.83 -16.24 10.33
CA ASP A 287 -14.20 -16.39 11.64
C ASP A 287 -12.70 -16.46 11.44
N ASN A 288 -12.00 -15.38 11.76
CA ASN A 288 -10.55 -15.32 11.57
C ASN A 288 -9.88 -14.49 12.66
N ARG A 289 -8.74 -14.99 13.13
CA ARG A 289 -7.77 -14.25 13.94
C ARG A 289 -6.40 -14.43 13.30
N ASN A 290 -5.85 -13.34 12.78
CA ASN A 290 -4.53 -13.28 12.19
C ASN A 290 -3.60 -12.54 13.13
N LEU A 291 -2.66 -13.25 13.75
CA LEU A 291 -1.71 -12.69 14.70
C LEU A 291 -0.30 -12.81 14.14
N SER A 292 0.46 -11.71 14.16
CA SER A 292 1.80 -11.69 13.61
C SER A 292 2.78 -10.91 14.49
N ALA A 293 4.02 -11.38 14.47
CA ALA A 293 5.16 -10.75 15.12
C ALA A 293 6.35 -10.78 14.16
N LEU A 294 6.96 -9.61 13.93
CA LEU A 294 8.18 -9.45 13.15
C LEU A 294 9.22 -8.73 14.02
N PHE A 295 10.33 -9.41 14.26
CA PHE A 295 11.46 -8.86 15.00
C PHE A 295 12.60 -8.56 14.05
N GLY A 296 13.26 -7.43 14.24
CA GLY A 296 14.38 -7.02 13.42
C GLY A 296 15.53 -6.44 14.22
N TYR A 297 16.75 -6.59 13.73
CA TYR A 297 17.92 -5.88 14.26
C TYR A 297 18.62 -5.16 13.11
N ARG A 298 18.79 -3.85 13.26
CA ARG A 298 19.53 -3.00 12.31
C ARG A 298 20.85 -2.59 12.92
N PHE A 299 21.93 -2.80 12.18
CA PHE A 299 23.30 -2.43 12.55
C PHE A 299 24.11 -2.05 11.31
N GLY A 300 24.70 -0.85 11.31
CA GLY A 300 25.35 -0.29 10.12
C GLY A 300 24.38 -0.23 8.93
N GLY A 301 24.82 -0.74 7.78
CA GLY A 301 23.98 -0.88 6.59
C GLY A 301 23.06 -2.10 6.60
N HIS A 302 23.16 -3.00 7.58
CA HIS A 302 22.45 -4.27 7.60
C HIS A 302 21.17 -4.19 8.43
N ARG A 303 20.12 -4.88 7.99
CA ARG A 303 18.97 -5.25 8.83
C ARG A 303 18.58 -6.70 8.56
N VAL A 304 18.53 -7.50 9.62
CA VAL A 304 17.98 -8.87 9.57
C VAL A 304 16.65 -8.86 10.30
N SER A 305 15.63 -9.50 9.76
CA SER A 305 14.34 -9.64 10.43
C SER A 305 13.79 -11.05 10.28
N LEU A 306 13.16 -11.56 11.34
CA LEU A 306 12.48 -12.86 11.39
C LEU A 306 11.07 -12.63 11.91
N GLY A 307 10.08 -13.18 11.21
CA GLY A 307 8.68 -13.02 11.57
C GLY A 307 7.90 -14.31 11.50
N TYR A 308 6.84 -14.36 12.27
CA TYR A 308 5.86 -15.43 12.29
C TYR A 308 4.44 -14.85 12.34
N MET A 309 3.55 -15.44 11.56
CA MET A 309 2.13 -15.11 11.48
C MET A 309 1.33 -16.40 11.59
N HIS A 310 0.25 -16.35 12.35
CA HIS A 310 -0.67 -17.45 12.52
C HIS A 310 -2.09 -16.98 12.25
N SER A 311 -2.70 -17.58 11.23
CA SER A 311 -4.13 -17.48 10.94
C SER A 311 -4.84 -18.60 11.70
N SER A 312 -5.86 -18.25 12.48
CA SER A 312 -6.68 -19.18 13.27
C SER A 312 -8.17 -18.83 13.13
N GLY A 313 -9.05 -19.71 13.56
CA GLY A 313 -10.47 -19.68 13.22
C GLY A 313 -10.75 -20.53 11.98
N ASP A 314 -12.02 -20.57 11.58
CA ASP A 314 -12.49 -21.48 10.54
C ASP A 314 -12.30 -20.93 9.11
N THR A 315 -11.99 -19.64 8.98
CA THR A 315 -11.90 -18.96 7.68
C THR A 315 -10.57 -18.27 7.43
N ALA A 316 -10.33 -17.87 6.19
CA ALA A 316 -9.19 -17.05 5.78
C ALA A 316 -9.27 -15.62 6.33
N THR A 317 -8.19 -14.83 6.22
CA THR A 317 -8.26 -13.40 6.59
C THR A 317 -9.02 -12.61 5.51
N PRO A 318 -10.16 -11.96 5.83
CA PRO A 318 -10.92 -11.20 4.84
C PRO A 318 -10.28 -9.83 4.58
N TYR A 319 -10.45 -9.34 3.35
CA TYR A 319 -10.11 -7.98 2.93
C TYR A 319 -10.94 -7.57 1.72
N ILE A 320 -11.00 -6.28 1.40
CA ILE A 320 -11.75 -5.77 0.24
C ILE A 320 -11.04 -6.16 -1.07
N SER A 321 -11.80 -6.63 -2.05
CA SER A 321 -11.27 -7.04 -3.35
C SER A 321 -10.54 -5.90 -4.06
N GLY A 322 -9.29 -6.17 -4.41
CA GLY A 322 -8.40 -5.21 -5.06
C GLY A 322 -7.56 -4.39 -4.08
N THR A 323 -7.86 -4.37 -2.79
CA THR A 323 -6.96 -3.75 -1.80
C THR A 323 -5.87 -4.73 -1.37
N GLU A 324 -4.95 -4.24 -0.56
CA GLU A 324 -4.01 -5.07 0.20
C GLU A 324 -4.33 -4.96 1.69
N LEU A 325 -3.93 -5.96 2.47
CA LEU A 325 -3.93 -5.91 3.93
C LEU A 325 -2.53 -5.50 4.40
N MET A 326 -2.40 -4.57 5.36
CA MET A 326 -1.10 -4.25 5.97
C MET A 326 -0.71 -5.30 7.02
N GLY A 327 -0.77 -6.58 6.64
CA GLY A 327 -0.33 -7.71 7.45
C GLY A 327 1.16 -7.95 7.32
N MET A 328 1.66 -8.98 8.01
CA MET A 328 3.07 -9.36 7.96
C MET A 328 3.52 -9.81 6.55
N SER A 329 2.61 -10.37 5.76
CA SER A 329 2.82 -10.80 4.37
C SER A 329 2.66 -9.68 3.35
N GLU A 330 2.46 -8.43 3.76
CA GLU A 330 2.30 -7.31 2.82
C GLU A 330 3.41 -7.26 1.75
N LEU A 331 3.03 -6.93 0.51
CA LEU A 331 3.92 -6.77 -0.64
C LEU A 331 4.70 -8.03 -1.07
N THR A 332 4.27 -9.22 -0.63
CA THR A 332 4.52 -10.46 -1.37
C THR A 332 4.01 -10.33 -2.80
N MET A 333 4.66 -11.02 -3.73
CA MET A 333 4.55 -10.71 -5.16
C MET A 333 3.58 -11.63 -5.90
N ALA A 334 3.45 -12.88 -5.46
CA ALA A 334 2.61 -13.89 -6.09
C ALA A 334 1.36 -14.21 -5.27
N SER A 335 1.52 -14.50 -3.97
CA SER A 335 0.45 -14.89 -3.05
C SER A 335 0.33 -13.94 -1.86
N ASP A 336 -0.83 -13.92 -1.19
CA ASP A 336 -1.09 -13.10 -0.02
C ASP A 336 -0.73 -13.77 1.32
N PHE A 337 -0.54 -15.09 1.35
CA PHE A 337 -0.30 -15.88 2.58
C PHE A 337 -1.41 -15.70 3.64
N LEU A 338 -2.66 -15.53 3.20
CA LEU A 338 -3.81 -15.27 4.07
C LEU A 338 -4.83 -16.43 4.07
N ASN A 339 -4.43 -17.67 3.74
CA ASN A 339 -5.37 -18.78 3.73
C ASN A 339 -5.87 -19.14 5.16
N ALA A 340 -6.94 -19.93 5.21
CA ALA A 340 -7.44 -20.47 6.47
C ALA A 340 -6.38 -21.36 7.13
N LYS A 341 -6.23 -21.19 8.45
CA LYS A 341 -5.31 -21.94 9.33
C LYS A 341 -3.82 -21.87 8.99
N GLU A 342 -3.44 -21.00 8.05
CA GLU A 342 -2.07 -20.85 7.60
C GLU A 342 -1.12 -20.38 8.72
N ARG A 343 0.03 -21.05 8.81
CA ARG A 343 1.16 -20.63 9.63
C ARG A 343 2.27 -20.17 8.70
N THR A 344 2.65 -18.91 8.81
CA THR A 344 3.62 -18.30 7.90
C THR A 344 4.82 -17.82 8.68
N TRP A 345 6.03 -18.21 8.27
CA TRP A 345 7.25 -17.57 8.75
C TRP A 345 7.97 -16.85 7.61
N GLN A 346 8.72 -15.81 7.96
CA GLN A 346 9.54 -15.09 7.00
C GLN A 346 10.89 -14.68 7.57
N ALA A 347 11.89 -14.66 6.70
CA ALA A 347 13.20 -14.07 6.96
C ALA A 347 13.46 -12.97 5.93
N ILE A 348 13.90 -11.80 6.39
CA ILE A 348 14.21 -10.63 5.57
C ILE A 348 15.63 -10.19 5.87
N TYR A 349 16.38 -9.91 4.81
CA TYR A 349 17.67 -9.22 4.89
C TYR A 349 17.62 -7.97 4.01
N ASP A 350 17.78 -6.81 4.62
CA ASP A 350 17.95 -5.54 3.94
C ASP A 350 19.40 -5.07 4.03
N TYR A 351 19.89 -4.43 2.97
CA TYR A 351 21.17 -3.73 2.97
C TYR A 351 21.04 -2.33 2.37
N ASP A 352 21.47 -1.31 3.13
CA ASP A 352 21.64 0.05 2.66
C ASP A 352 23.11 0.27 2.26
N PHE A 353 23.35 0.39 0.95
CA PHE A 353 24.70 0.47 0.41
C PHE A 353 25.36 1.84 0.66
N VAL A 354 24.68 2.80 1.29
CA VAL A 354 25.35 3.99 1.81
C VAL A 354 26.49 3.62 2.75
N ALA A 355 26.35 2.53 3.50
CA ALA A 355 27.41 1.99 4.38
C ALA A 355 28.64 1.48 3.60
N SER A 356 28.49 1.19 2.31
CA SER A 356 29.56 0.81 1.38
C SER A 356 29.93 1.93 0.40
N GLY A 357 29.49 3.17 0.66
CA GLY A 357 29.82 4.32 -0.18
C GLY A 357 29.05 4.40 -1.50
N VAL A 358 27.90 3.72 -1.63
CA VAL A 358 26.99 3.82 -2.80
C VAL A 358 25.64 4.37 -2.35
N PRO A 359 25.51 5.69 -2.13
CA PRO A 359 24.25 6.29 -1.69
C PRO A 359 23.15 6.09 -2.73
N GLY A 360 21.93 5.83 -2.27
CA GLY A 360 20.76 5.61 -3.12
C GLY A 360 20.55 4.16 -3.54
N LEU A 361 21.53 3.27 -3.39
CA LEU A 361 21.41 1.84 -3.69
C LEU A 361 20.94 1.06 -2.44
N LYS A 362 19.90 0.24 -2.61
CA LYS A 362 19.33 -0.61 -1.55
C LYS A 362 19.01 -1.99 -2.09
N GLY A 363 19.27 -3.02 -1.28
CA GLY A 363 18.96 -4.41 -1.59
C GLY A 363 18.06 -5.03 -0.54
N ARG A 364 17.19 -5.94 -0.96
CA ARG A 364 16.37 -6.79 -0.07
C ARG A 364 16.35 -8.23 -0.58
N LEU A 365 16.54 -9.16 0.33
CA LEU A 365 16.20 -10.57 0.17
C LEU A 365 15.09 -10.91 1.16
N ARG A 366 14.06 -11.63 0.71
CA ARG A 366 12.97 -12.10 1.57
C ARG A 366 12.60 -13.53 1.21
N TYR A 367 12.54 -14.39 2.20
CA TYR A 367 11.99 -15.73 2.07
C TYR A 367 10.75 -15.84 2.97
N VAL A 368 9.64 -16.30 2.41
CA VAL A 368 8.37 -16.52 3.11
C VAL A 368 7.93 -17.96 2.88
N ARG A 369 7.41 -18.62 3.92
CA ARG A 369 6.86 -19.97 3.82
C ARG A 369 5.62 -20.10 4.68
N GLY A 370 4.53 -20.54 4.05
CA GLY A 370 3.27 -20.93 4.66
C GLY A 370 3.13 -22.46 4.73
N ASP A 371 2.55 -22.97 5.81
CA ASP A 371 2.11 -24.35 5.96
C ASP A 371 0.79 -24.44 6.74
N ASN A 372 0.25 -25.66 6.88
CA ASN A 372 -1.04 -25.90 7.54
C ASN A 372 -2.23 -25.20 6.86
N ILE A 373 -2.13 -25.03 5.54
CA ILE A 373 -3.14 -24.31 4.77
C ILE A 373 -4.33 -25.22 4.50
N GLU A 374 -5.52 -24.71 4.76
CA GLU A 374 -6.79 -25.33 4.40
C GLU A 374 -7.48 -24.57 3.25
N LEU A 375 -7.85 -25.32 2.22
CA LEU A 375 -8.54 -24.85 1.03
C LEU A 375 -9.89 -25.59 0.94
N ALA A 376 -10.84 -25.21 1.80
CA ALA A 376 -12.13 -25.91 1.96
C ALA A 376 -12.87 -26.11 0.62
N ALA A 377 -12.90 -25.10 -0.26
CA ALA A 377 -13.54 -25.18 -1.58
C ALA A 377 -12.93 -26.23 -2.52
N PHE A 378 -11.75 -26.75 -2.19
CA PHE A 378 -11.01 -27.77 -2.93
C PHE A 378 -10.84 -29.08 -2.15
N ASN A 379 -11.43 -29.19 -0.96
CA ASN A 379 -11.27 -30.35 -0.07
C ASN A 379 -9.79 -30.73 0.14
N ALA A 380 -8.95 -29.73 0.42
CA ALA A 380 -7.51 -29.90 0.57
C ALA A 380 -7.01 -29.25 1.87
N GLU A 381 -6.26 -30.02 2.64
CA GLU A 381 -5.70 -29.65 3.95
C GLU A 381 -4.19 -29.91 3.98
N ASP A 382 -3.48 -29.37 4.97
CA ASP A 382 -2.02 -29.43 5.11
C ASP A 382 -1.27 -29.02 3.84
N ARG A 383 -1.78 -27.99 3.15
CA ARG A 383 -1.12 -27.40 1.99
C ARG A 383 0.00 -26.44 2.42
N LYS A 384 0.92 -26.16 1.50
CA LYS A 384 2.14 -25.38 1.72
C LYS A 384 2.40 -24.44 0.55
N GLU A 385 2.96 -23.29 0.86
CA GLU A 385 3.44 -22.34 -0.13
C GLU A 385 4.73 -21.65 0.31
N ARG A 386 5.50 -21.15 -0.65
CA ARG A 386 6.73 -20.39 -0.38
C ARG A 386 7.01 -19.38 -1.47
N GLU A 387 7.63 -18.28 -1.08
CA GLU A 387 8.11 -17.25 -1.98
C GLU A 387 9.53 -16.82 -1.61
N PHE A 388 10.43 -16.78 -2.59
CA PHE A 388 11.73 -16.12 -2.47
C PHE A 388 11.75 -14.86 -3.32
N GLN A 389 12.00 -13.71 -2.69
CA GLN A 389 12.08 -12.41 -3.32
C GLN A 389 13.50 -11.85 -3.30
N MET A 390 13.89 -11.24 -4.41
CA MET A 390 15.11 -10.46 -4.58
C MET A 390 14.72 -9.08 -5.10
N GLU A 391 15.21 -8.05 -4.46
CA GLU A 391 14.91 -6.66 -4.82
C GLU A 391 16.18 -5.81 -4.78
N LEU A 392 16.36 -4.98 -5.81
CA LEU A 392 17.43 -4.00 -5.91
C LEU A 392 16.83 -2.68 -6.39
N GLY A 393 16.96 -1.64 -5.57
CA GLY A 393 16.51 -0.29 -5.86
C GLY A 393 17.67 0.69 -5.91
N TYR A 394 17.66 1.62 -6.86
CA TYR A 394 18.64 2.70 -6.95
C TYR A 394 17.96 4.04 -7.25
N VAL A 395 18.26 5.06 -6.45
CA VAL A 395 17.87 6.45 -6.76
C VAL A 395 19.11 7.22 -7.17
N ILE A 396 19.07 7.87 -8.34
CA ILE A 396 20.17 8.71 -8.82
C ILE A 396 20.30 9.95 -7.92
N GLN A 397 21.48 10.16 -7.36
CA GLN A 397 21.70 11.16 -6.30
C GLN A 397 22.02 12.57 -6.83
N SER A 398 22.52 12.69 -8.06
CA SER A 398 23.00 13.95 -8.63
C SER A 398 22.92 14.00 -10.16
N GLY A 399 23.13 15.18 -10.73
CA GLY A 399 23.15 15.39 -12.18
C GLY A 399 21.74 15.52 -12.79
N PRO A 400 21.63 15.52 -14.13
CA PRO A 400 20.38 15.78 -14.84
C PRO A 400 19.26 14.76 -14.55
N LEU A 401 19.60 13.56 -14.10
CA LEU A 401 18.65 12.50 -13.75
C LEU A 401 18.49 12.33 -12.24
N LYS A 402 18.91 13.31 -11.43
CA LYS A 402 18.72 13.28 -9.98
C LYS A 402 17.25 12.96 -9.67
N ASN A 403 17.03 12.07 -8.69
CA ASN A 403 15.73 11.57 -8.25
C ASN A 403 15.03 10.58 -9.20
N VAL A 404 15.62 10.21 -10.34
CA VAL A 404 15.14 9.04 -11.09
C VAL A 404 15.44 7.80 -10.25
N GLY A 405 14.39 7.04 -9.95
CA GLY A 405 14.47 5.79 -9.22
C GLY A 405 14.28 4.59 -10.15
N LEU A 406 15.11 3.58 -9.94
CA LEU A 406 15.11 2.30 -10.63
C LEU A 406 14.82 1.22 -9.60
N LEU A 407 13.93 0.28 -9.92
CA LEU A 407 13.61 -0.84 -9.05
C LEU A 407 13.47 -2.11 -9.87
N ALA A 408 14.28 -3.10 -9.55
CA ALA A 408 14.20 -4.45 -10.08
C ALA A 408 13.74 -5.39 -8.97
N ARG A 409 12.72 -6.22 -9.24
CA ARG A 409 12.23 -7.24 -8.31
C ARG A 409 12.09 -8.57 -9.03
N LYS A 410 12.47 -9.65 -8.36
CA LYS A 410 12.24 -11.03 -8.79
C LYS A 410 11.60 -11.80 -7.66
N ALA A 411 10.56 -12.56 -7.95
CA ALA A 411 9.96 -13.53 -7.03
C ALA A 411 9.94 -14.92 -7.67
N ILE A 412 10.20 -15.94 -6.86
CA ILE A 412 10.03 -17.35 -7.21
C ILE A 412 9.03 -17.92 -6.20
N TYR A 413 7.84 -18.25 -6.68
CA TYR A 413 6.74 -18.72 -5.87
C TYR A 413 6.38 -20.16 -6.20
N ARG A 414 6.21 -20.99 -5.19
CA ARG A 414 5.85 -22.41 -5.32
C ARG A 414 4.81 -22.81 -4.27
N ASN A 415 3.87 -23.66 -4.62
CA ASN A 415 2.89 -24.27 -3.71
C ASN A 415 2.61 -25.74 -4.09
N ASP A 416 1.85 -26.43 -3.25
CA ASP A 416 1.33 -27.78 -3.51
C ASP A 416 -0.21 -27.82 -3.57
N PHE A 417 -0.79 -26.71 -4.05
CA PHE A 417 -2.24 -26.52 -4.11
C PHE A 417 -2.87 -27.31 -5.26
N PRO A 418 -4.15 -27.74 -5.14
CA PRO A 418 -4.88 -28.37 -6.22
C PRO A 418 -5.02 -27.47 -7.45
N SER A 419 -5.13 -28.06 -8.65
CA SER A 419 -5.40 -27.29 -9.87
C SER A 419 -6.70 -26.48 -9.77
N GLY A 420 -6.70 -25.28 -10.35
CA GLY A 420 -7.84 -24.35 -10.32
C GLY A 420 -7.83 -23.37 -9.14
N THR A 421 -6.82 -23.41 -8.28
CA THR A 421 -6.57 -22.38 -7.26
C THR A 421 -6.10 -21.07 -7.90
N ALA A 422 -6.26 -19.97 -7.16
CA ALA A 422 -5.94 -18.63 -7.66
C ALA A 422 -4.43 -18.40 -7.78
N PHE A 423 -3.65 -18.97 -6.85
CA PHE A 423 -2.20 -18.89 -6.85
C PHE A 423 -1.61 -20.11 -7.52
N ARG A 424 -0.70 -19.87 -8.46
CA ARG A 424 -0.05 -20.85 -9.33
C ARG A 424 1.45 -20.71 -9.17
N ASP A 425 2.19 -21.79 -9.34
CA ASP A 425 3.65 -21.74 -9.37
C ASP A 425 4.10 -20.73 -10.42
N GLU A 426 4.92 -19.75 -10.02
CA GLU A 426 5.34 -18.68 -10.92
C GLU A 426 6.75 -18.17 -10.64
N ASN A 427 7.39 -17.66 -11.69
CA ASN A 427 8.58 -16.83 -11.63
C ASN A 427 8.21 -15.43 -12.11
N GLN A 428 8.20 -14.45 -11.22
CA GLN A 428 7.75 -13.10 -11.55
C GLN A 428 8.89 -12.08 -11.51
N THR A 429 9.10 -11.34 -12.59
CA THR A 429 10.06 -10.24 -12.71
C THR A 429 9.29 -8.92 -12.83
N ARG A 430 9.78 -7.87 -12.17
CA ARG A 430 9.23 -6.52 -12.26
C ARG A 430 10.36 -5.51 -12.42
N PHE A 431 10.25 -4.63 -13.41
CA PHE A 431 11.12 -3.49 -13.58
C PHE A 431 10.30 -2.20 -13.54
N LEU A 432 10.74 -1.26 -12.73
CA LEU A 432 10.07 0.01 -12.51
C LEU A 432 11.08 1.15 -12.62
N VAL A 433 10.73 2.15 -13.41
CA VAL A 433 11.40 3.46 -13.43
C VAL A 433 10.40 4.49 -12.94
N LEU A 434 10.77 5.26 -11.91
CA LEU A 434 9.95 6.34 -11.38
C LEU A 434 10.71 7.65 -11.42
N TYR A 435 10.02 8.73 -11.79
CA TYR A 435 10.52 10.08 -11.60
C TYR A 435 9.36 11.00 -11.21
N THR A 436 9.52 11.74 -10.12
CA THR A 436 8.53 12.72 -9.66
C THR A 436 9.10 14.12 -9.88
N LEU A 437 8.46 14.87 -10.77
CA LEU A 437 8.80 16.24 -11.10
C LEU A 437 7.87 17.19 -10.32
N PRO A 438 8.39 18.04 -9.42
CA PRO A 438 7.61 19.17 -8.91
C PRO A 438 7.34 20.15 -10.06
N ILE A 439 6.10 20.63 -10.15
CA ILE A 439 5.67 21.56 -11.21
C ILE A 439 5.71 23.01 -10.68
N TRP A 440 5.18 23.24 -9.48
CA TRP A 440 5.33 24.48 -8.71
C TRP A 440 5.39 24.17 -7.22
#